data_AF-A0A2N0WII1-F1
#
_entry.id   AF-A0A2N0WII1-F1
#
_cell.length_a   1.000
_cell.length_b   1.000
_cell.length_c   1.000
_cell.angle_alpha   90.00
_cell.angle_beta   90.00
_cell.angle_gamma   90.00
#
_symmetry.space_group_name_H-M   'P 1'
#
loop_
_entity.id
_entity.type
_entity.pdbx_description
1 polymer ?
#
loop_
_entity_poly.entity_id
_entity_poly.type
_entity_poly.pdbx_seq_one_letter_code
_entity_poly.pdbx_strand_id
1 'polypeptide(L)'
;MLKAISSYYRLKNGYAEDNLTALLSFSTKAGAADPVSSIELDGVSSNGREYRISADITNLQVATLAMCLYVEKGRVVTDTLDMFDALAAIHGDIDLNPLDDLKEGLWVTI
;
A
#
# COMPACT_ATOMS: atom_id res chain seq x y z
N MET A 1 6.21 -13.98 7.99
CA MET A 1 6.32 -14.44 6.59
C MET A 1 4.99 -14.44 5.85
N LEU A 2 3.92 -15.02 6.40
CA LEU A 2 2.58 -15.09 5.79
C LEU A 2 2.08 -13.75 5.20
N LYS A 3 2.25 -12.64 5.94
CA LYS A 3 1.87 -11.30 5.46
C LYS A 3 2.56 -10.94 4.14
N ALA A 4 3.86 -11.20 4.00
CA ALA A 4 4.60 -10.91 2.78
C ALA A 4 4.15 -11.75 1.58
N ILE A 5 3.83 -13.03 1.80
CA ILE A 5 3.25 -13.91 0.77
C ILE A 5 1.87 -13.39 0.34
N SER A 6 1.04 -12.98 1.31
CA SER A 6 -0.25 -12.37 1.03
C SER A 6 -0.11 -11.06 0.24
N SER A 7 0.81 -10.17 0.63
CA SER A 7 1.12 -8.93 -0.08
C SER A 7 1.55 -9.21 -1.52
N TYR A 8 2.42 -10.19 -1.71
CA TYR A 8 2.88 -10.62 -3.03
C TYR A 8 1.71 -11.08 -3.91
N TYR A 9 0.82 -11.96 -3.42
CA TYR A 9 -0.33 -12.39 -4.22
C TYR A 9 -1.35 -11.27 -4.44
N ARG A 10 -1.50 -10.32 -3.50
CA ARG A 10 -2.33 -9.12 -3.71
C ARG A 10 -1.80 -8.25 -4.85
N LEU A 11 -0.49 -8.01 -4.88
CA LEU A 11 0.14 -7.22 -5.95
C LEU A 11 0.16 -7.99 -7.28
N LYS A 12 0.46 -9.29 -7.27
CA LYS A 12 0.52 -10.11 -8.49
C LYS A 12 -0.84 -10.30 -9.17
N ASN A 13 -1.91 -10.40 -8.38
CA ASN A 13 -3.28 -10.57 -8.90
C ASN A 13 -4.08 -9.26 -8.96
N GLY A 14 -3.51 -8.15 -8.51
CA GLY A 14 -4.17 -6.85 -8.51
C GLY A 14 -3.95 -6.10 -9.81
N TYR A 15 -4.83 -5.14 -10.08
CA TYR A 15 -4.78 -4.28 -11.26
C TYR A 15 -4.37 -2.86 -10.88
N ALA A 16 -3.68 -2.20 -11.79
CA ALA A 16 -3.40 -0.77 -11.74
C ALA A 16 -4.70 0.02 -11.95
N GLU A 17 -4.63 1.34 -11.79
CA GLU A 17 -5.79 2.25 -11.92
C GLU A 17 -6.46 2.17 -13.30
N ASP A 18 -5.69 1.75 -14.32
CA ASP A 18 -6.18 1.52 -15.67
C ASP A 18 -7.07 0.27 -15.82
N ASN A 19 -7.19 -0.58 -14.79
CA ASN A 19 -7.87 -1.87 -14.80
C ASN A 19 -7.40 -2.85 -15.88
N LEU A 20 -6.24 -2.61 -16.50
CA LEU A 20 -5.71 -3.41 -17.60
C LEU A 20 -4.36 -4.01 -17.22
N THR A 21 -3.53 -3.24 -16.52
CA THR A 21 -2.16 -3.61 -16.19
C THR A 21 -2.10 -4.24 -14.80
N ALA A 22 -1.31 -5.31 -14.64
CA ALA A 22 -1.08 -5.91 -13.34
C ALA A 22 -0.22 -4.99 -12.44
N LEU A 23 -0.51 -4.92 -11.15
CA LEU A 23 0.30 -4.12 -10.20
C LEU A 23 1.73 -4.65 -10.05
N LEU A 24 1.93 -5.94 -10.27
CA LEU A 24 3.24 -6.58 -10.26
C LEU A 24 3.33 -7.61 -11.38
N SER A 25 4.31 -7.42 -12.27
CA SER A 25 4.68 -8.40 -13.28
C SER A 25 6.20 -8.55 -13.33
N PHE A 26 6.66 -9.76 -13.61
CA PHE A 26 8.09 -10.04 -13.79
C PHE A 26 8.35 -10.21 -15.28
N SER A 27 9.29 -9.43 -15.81
CA SER A 27 9.79 -9.67 -17.16
C SER A 27 10.53 -11.01 -17.22
N THR A 28 10.70 -11.57 -18.42
CA THR A 28 11.41 -12.85 -18.62
C THR A 28 12.84 -12.81 -18.05
N LYS A 29 13.51 -11.64 -18.10
CA LYS A 29 14.86 -11.45 -17.54
C LYS A 29 14.89 -11.43 -16.01
N ALA A 30 13.78 -11.07 -15.39
CA ALA A 30 13.62 -10.98 -13.93
C ALA A 30 12.88 -12.19 -13.33
N GLY A 31 12.62 -13.24 -14.12
CA GLY A 31 11.85 -14.40 -13.66
C GLY A 31 12.44 -15.10 -12.44
N ALA A 32 13.76 -15.07 -12.26
CA ALA A 32 14.43 -15.61 -11.07
C ALA A 32 14.07 -14.89 -9.77
N ALA A 33 13.57 -13.65 -9.85
CA ALA A 33 13.10 -12.91 -8.68
C ALA A 33 11.67 -13.26 -8.29
N ASP A 34 10.93 -13.98 -9.15
CA ASP A 34 9.56 -14.39 -8.86
C ASP A 34 9.57 -15.53 -7.81
N PRO A 35 9.03 -15.32 -6.61
CA PRO A 35 9.01 -16.34 -5.56
C PRO A 35 7.97 -17.45 -5.80
N VAL A 36 7.18 -17.39 -6.89
CA VAL A 36 6.02 -18.29 -7.09
C VAL A 36 6.38 -19.77 -6.98
N SER A 37 7.56 -20.17 -7.49
CA SER A 37 8.03 -21.56 -7.48
C SER A 37 8.51 -22.02 -6.11
N SER A 38 8.79 -21.09 -5.20
CA SER A 38 9.29 -21.35 -3.84
C SER A 38 8.21 -21.22 -2.77
N ILE A 39 6.97 -20.90 -3.16
CA ILE A 39 5.82 -20.80 -2.25
C ILE A 39 4.92 -22.02 -2.46
N GLU A 40 4.75 -22.79 -1.40
CA GLU A 40 3.91 -23.98 -1.37
C GLU A 40 2.67 -23.73 -0.53
N LEU A 41 1.52 -24.24 -0.98
CA LEU A 41 0.30 -24.26 -0.17
C LEU A 41 0.34 -25.53 0.70
N ASP A 42 0.61 -25.37 1.99
CA ASP A 42 0.76 -26.47 2.96
C ASP A 42 -0.62 -27.00 3.43
N GLY A 43 -1.68 -26.23 3.18
CA GLY A 43 -3.05 -26.62 3.44
C GLY A 43 -3.99 -25.43 3.62
N VAL A 44 -5.20 -25.73 4.08
CA VAL A 44 -6.18 -24.72 4.52
C VAL A 44 -6.64 -25.11 5.91
N SER A 45 -6.29 -24.31 6.92
CA SER A 45 -6.75 -24.49 8.29
C SER A 45 -7.93 -23.56 8.60
N SER A 46 -8.45 -23.62 9.82
CA SER A 46 -9.50 -22.71 10.30
C SER A 46 -9.09 -21.23 10.26
N ASN A 47 -7.78 -20.95 10.18
CA ASN A 47 -7.23 -19.59 10.07
C ASN A 47 -6.99 -19.14 8.61
N GLY A 48 -7.34 -19.98 7.63
CA GLY A 48 -7.19 -19.70 6.20
C GLY A 48 -6.11 -20.53 5.52
N ARG A 49 -5.60 -20.04 4.39
CA ARG A 49 -4.55 -20.72 3.61
C ARG A 49 -3.23 -20.67 4.36
N GLU A 50 -2.64 -21.84 4.58
CA GLU A 50 -1.32 -21.97 5.18
C GLU A 50 -0.29 -22.12 4.07
N TYR A 51 0.71 -21.25 4.11
CA TYR A 51 1.79 -21.22 3.13
C TYR A 51 3.10 -21.61 3.77
N ARG A 52 3.85 -22.47 3.07
CA ARG A 52 5.21 -22.84 3.41
C ARG A 52 6.16 -22.30 2.35
N ILE A 53 7.37 -21.96 2.77
CA ILE A 53 8.44 -21.56 1.85
C ILE A 53 9.38 -22.74 1.68
N SER A 54 9.70 -23.08 0.43
CA SER A 54 10.68 -24.10 0.10
C SER A 54 12.05 -23.75 0.70
N ALA A 55 12.78 -24.76 1.16
CA ALA A 55 14.14 -24.61 1.65
C ALA A 55 15.11 -24.09 0.57
N ASP A 56 14.77 -24.27 -0.70
CA ASP A 56 15.56 -23.82 -1.84
C ASP A 56 15.29 -22.36 -2.24
N ILE A 57 14.52 -21.62 -1.45
CA ILE A 57 14.26 -20.20 -1.73
C ILE A 57 15.56 -19.40 -1.78
N THR A 58 15.68 -18.54 -2.79
CA THR A 58 16.85 -17.67 -2.94
C THR A 58 16.69 -16.37 -2.14
N ASN A 59 17.82 -15.77 -1.74
CA ASN A 59 17.81 -14.43 -1.11
C ASN A 59 17.12 -13.37 -1.97
N LEU A 60 17.21 -13.51 -3.30
CA LEU A 60 16.53 -12.62 -4.25
C LEU A 60 15.01 -12.71 -4.11
N GLN A 61 14.46 -13.92 -4.07
CA GLN A 61 13.02 -14.15 -3.90
C GLN A 61 12.54 -13.71 -2.49
N VAL A 62 13.35 -13.91 -1.46
CA VAL A 62 13.06 -13.39 -0.11
C VAL A 62 13.01 -11.86 -0.11
N ALA A 63 13.96 -11.20 -0.79
CA ALA A 63 13.97 -9.75 -0.94
C ALA A 63 12.72 -9.26 -1.70
N THR A 64 12.32 -9.95 -2.77
CA THR A 64 11.06 -9.67 -3.48
C THR A 64 9.85 -9.71 -2.54
N LEU A 65 9.73 -10.73 -1.69
CA LEU A 65 8.64 -10.85 -0.72
C LEU A 65 8.66 -9.71 0.30
N ALA A 66 9.84 -9.33 0.81
CA ALA A 66 10.00 -8.21 1.71
C ALA A 66 9.58 -6.88 1.05
N MET A 67 9.97 -6.66 -0.20
CA MET A 67 9.59 -5.48 -0.98
C MET A 67 8.09 -5.41 -1.22
N CYS A 68 7.43 -6.54 -1.53
CA CYS A 68 5.98 -6.57 -1.70
C CYS A 68 5.25 -6.11 -0.43
N LEU A 69 5.70 -6.57 0.75
CA LEU A 69 5.15 -6.14 2.03
C LEU A 69 5.43 -4.65 2.30
N TYR A 70 6.61 -4.16 1.95
CA TYR A 70 6.97 -2.76 2.11
C TYR A 70 6.08 -1.85 1.25
N VAL A 71 5.89 -2.19 -0.02
CA VAL A 71 5.03 -1.44 -0.95
C VAL A 71 3.59 -1.40 -0.45
N GLU A 72 3.03 -2.51 0.02
CA GLU A 72 1.67 -2.53 0.55
C GLU A 72 1.51 -1.60 1.76
N LYS A 73 2.47 -1.58 2.68
CA LYS A 73 2.46 -0.64 3.81
C LYS A 73 2.59 0.80 3.37
N GLY A 74 3.41 1.07 2.36
CA GLY A 74 3.56 2.40 1.76
C GLY A 74 2.23 2.90 1.19
N ARG A 75 1.50 2.06 0.45
CA ARG A 75 0.18 2.41 -0.10
C ARG A 75 -0.81 2.81 0.99
N VAL A 76 -0.88 2.06 2.09
CA VAL A 76 -1.77 2.40 3.21
C VAL A 76 -1.49 3.80 3.77
N VAL A 77 -0.21 4.21 3.84
CA VAL A 77 0.15 5.56 4.28
C VAL A 77 -0.34 6.60 3.28
N THR A 78 -0.10 6.39 1.99
CA THR A 78 -0.58 7.28 0.92
C THR A 78 -2.10 7.39 0.91
N ASP A 79 -2.81 6.26 0.91
CA ASP A 79 -4.28 6.22 0.91
C ASP A 79 -4.86 6.98 2.12
N THR A 80 -4.20 6.89 3.28
CA THR A 80 -4.61 7.62 4.48
C THR A 80 -4.44 9.13 4.31
N LEU A 81 -3.32 9.59 3.74
CA LEU A 81 -3.08 11.00 3.47
C LEU A 81 -4.09 11.54 2.44
N ASP A 82 -4.33 10.80 1.36
CA ASP A 82 -5.31 11.17 0.33
C ASP A 82 -6.73 11.29 0.91
N MET A 83 -7.10 10.42 1.87
CA MET A 83 -8.37 10.55 2.59
C MET A 83 -8.46 11.83 3.42
N PHE A 84 -7.37 12.27 4.07
CA PHE A 84 -7.35 13.54 4.80
C PHE A 84 -7.46 14.75 3.87
N ASP A 85 -6.78 14.70 2.73
CA ASP A 85 -6.89 15.76 1.71
C ASP A 85 -8.30 15.84 1.13
N ALA A 86 -8.93 14.69 0.84
CA ALA A 86 -10.32 14.63 0.40
C ALA A 86 -11.29 15.13 1.48
N LEU A 87 -11.07 14.80 2.75
CA LEU A 87 -11.88 15.30 3.86
C LEU A 87 -11.73 16.82 4.02
N ALA A 88 -10.51 17.35 3.92
CA ALA A 88 -10.26 18.79 3.95
C ALA A 88 -10.95 19.52 2.79
N ALA A 89 -10.94 18.92 1.58
CA ALA A 89 -11.65 19.46 0.42
C ALA A 89 -13.18 19.46 0.61
N ILE A 90 -13.74 18.42 1.23
CA ILE A 90 -15.17 18.36 1.58
C ILE A 90 -15.51 19.35 2.71
N HIS A 91 -14.57 19.59 3.63
CA HIS A 91 -14.72 20.50 4.77
C HIS A 91 -14.31 21.95 4.47
N GLY A 92 -13.91 22.26 3.24
CA GLY A 92 -13.44 23.56 2.76
C GLY A 92 -14.53 24.63 2.67
N ASP A 93 -15.17 24.90 3.81
CA ASP A 93 -15.90 26.13 4.15
C ASP A 93 -15.75 26.48 5.66
N ILE A 94 -14.81 25.86 6.40
CA ILE A 94 -14.43 26.33 7.74
C ILE A 94 -12.99 26.85 7.69
N ASP A 95 -12.90 28.18 7.74
CA ASP A 95 -11.67 28.92 7.94
C ASP A 95 -10.99 28.47 9.25
N LEU A 96 -9.82 27.83 9.13
CA LEU A 96 -9.01 27.44 10.28
C LEU A 96 -8.14 28.60 10.80
N ASN A 97 -8.34 29.81 10.28
CA ASN A 97 -7.62 31.02 10.67
C ASN A 97 -8.56 32.00 11.41
N PRO A 98 -8.91 31.75 12.69
CA PRO A 98 -9.87 32.58 13.46
C PRO A 98 -9.38 34.01 13.76
N LEU A 99 -8.28 34.45 13.14
CA LEU A 99 -7.64 35.75 13.38
C LEU A 99 -7.90 36.77 12.26
N ASP A 100 -8.48 36.37 11.13
CA ASP A 100 -8.86 37.33 10.09
C ASP A 100 -10.19 38.05 10.42
N ASP A 101 -11.08 37.40 11.18
CA ASP A 101 -12.33 37.99 11.71
C ASP A 101 -12.09 39.08 12.77
N LEU A 102 -10.88 39.11 13.38
CA LEU A 102 -10.52 40.07 14.43
C LEU A 102 -9.93 41.38 13.87
N LYS A 103 -9.57 41.43 12.57
CA LYS A 103 -8.96 42.63 11.95
C LYS A 103 -10.00 43.64 11.45
N GLU A 104 -11.24 43.23 11.24
CA GLU A 104 -12.31 44.10 10.72
C GLU A 104 -12.92 45.03 11.79
N GLY A 105 -12.61 44.85 13.08
CA GLY A 105 -13.29 45.54 14.19
C GLY A 105 -12.51 46.63 14.92
N LEU A 106 -11.22 46.86 14.62
CA LEU A 106 -10.37 47.76 15.41
C LEU A 106 -9.92 49.00 14.62
N TRP A 107 -10.88 49.80 14.16
CA TRP A 107 -10.61 51.22 13.92
C TRP A 107 -10.52 51.92 15.28
N VAL A 108 -9.32 51.96 15.85
CA VAL A 108 -9.02 52.86 16.97
C VAL A 108 -9.08 54.29 16.45
N THR A 109 -10.18 54.98 16.75
CA THR A 109 -10.30 56.43 16.60
C THR A 109 -9.35 57.11 17.60
N ILE A 110 -8.37 57.85 17.08
CA ILE A 110 -7.66 58.92 17.81
C ILE A 110 -8.52 60.17 17.75
#